data_AF-A0A521A2Z0-F1
#
_entry.id   AF-A0A521A2Z0-F1
#
_cell.length_a   1.000
_cell.length_b   1.000
_cell.length_c   1.000
_cell.angle_alpha   90.00
_cell.angle_beta   90.00
_cell.angle_gamma   90.00
#
_symmetry.space_group_name_H-M   'P 1'
#
loop_
_entity.id
_entity.type
_entity.pdbx_description
1 polymer ?
#
loop_
_entity_poly.entity_id
_entity_poly.type
_entity_poly.pdbx_seq_one_letter_code
_entity_poly.pdbx_strand_id
1 'polypeptide(L)'
;MDTEKLFDLFLYAIPALITGGIAYYFFKEHINDEFNRRRYVLQRELQKESLPIRLQAYERLALFLERISPSKLLIRTHPTSSNKIDYESLLIATIEQEYEHNLTQQIYVSDQCWSIIGAAKNATIQLIRKASMQEKTDTSNKLREVILTELMDKQPPSNAALAFIKNEVGELW
;
A
#
# COMPACT_ATOMS: atom_id res chain seq x y z
N MET A 1 47.31 66.09 -7.61
CA MET A 1 47.97 64.85 -8.08
C MET A 1 47.61 63.64 -7.21
N ASP A 2 47.74 63.68 -5.89
CA ASP A 2 47.39 62.52 -5.04
C ASP A 2 45.88 62.34 -4.80
N THR A 3 45.12 63.44 -4.73
CA THR A 3 43.65 63.42 -4.60
C THR A 3 42.94 62.91 -5.86
N GLU A 4 43.46 63.24 -7.05
CA GLU A 4 42.95 62.74 -8.34
C GLU A 4 43.15 61.23 -8.47
N LYS A 5 44.32 60.72 -8.09
CA LYS A 5 44.57 59.27 -8.05
C LYS A 5 43.65 58.53 -7.09
N LEU A 6 43.30 59.15 -5.96
CA LEU A 6 42.34 58.57 -5.01
C LEU A 6 40.93 58.52 -5.63
N PHE A 7 40.53 59.57 -6.34
CA PHE A 7 39.24 59.63 -7.04
C PHE A 7 39.15 58.59 -8.17
N ASP A 8 40.20 58.44 -8.97
CA ASP A 8 40.29 57.42 -10.02
C ASP A 8 40.21 56.01 -9.42
N LEU A 9 40.85 55.76 -8.28
CA LEU A 9 40.76 54.49 -7.55
C LEU A 9 39.31 54.17 -7.14
N PHE A 10 38.57 55.15 -6.62
CA PHE A 10 37.14 54.99 -6.29
C PHE A 10 36.29 54.71 -7.54
N LEU A 11 36.59 55.37 -8.65
CA LEU A 11 35.87 55.19 -9.93
C LEU A 11 36.01 53.75 -10.47
N TYR A 12 37.14 53.08 -10.23
CA TYR A 12 37.34 51.66 -10.57
C TYR A 12 36.87 50.69 -9.48
N ALA A 13 37.00 51.06 -8.20
CA ALA A 13 36.61 50.20 -7.09
C ALA A 13 35.09 50.00 -6.99
N ILE A 14 34.30 51.03 -7.31
CA ILE A 14 32.83 50.95 -7.24
C ILE A 14 32.28 49.93 -8.25
N PRO A 15 32.59 49.98 -9.57
CA PRO A 15 32.17 48.96 -10.53
C PRO A 15 32.69 47.56 -10.18
N ALA A 16 33.91 47.44 -9.66
CA ALA A 16 34.48 46.16 -9.24
C ALA A 16 33.70 45.55 -8.07
N LEU A 17 33.31 46.35 -7.08
CA LEU A 17 32.47 45.92 -5.96
C LEU A 17 31.06 45.55 -6.41
N ILE A 18 30.45 46.33 -7.31
CA ILE A 18 29.14 46.03 -7.87
C ILE A 18 29.19 44.70 -8.62
N THR A 19 30.19 44.51 -9.48
CA THR A 19 30.38 43.27 -10.24
C THR A 19 30.62 42.08 -9.30
N GLY A 20 31.45 42.26 -8.26
CA GLY A 20 31.70 41.24 -7.25
C GLY A 20 30.43 40.87 -6.46
N GLY A 21 29.60 41.85 -6.12
CA GLY A 21 28.31 41.64 -5.46
C GLY A 21 27.31 40.86 -6.34
N ILE A 22 27.20 41.24 -7.62
CA ILE A 22 26.36 40.53 -8.60
C ILE A 22 26.85 39.09 -8.78
N ALA A 23 28.17 38.90 -8.96
CA ALA A 23 28.76 37.58 -9.10
C ALA A 23 28.49 36.72 -7.86
N TYR A 24 28.69 37.26 -6.65
CA TYR A 24 28.40 36.55 -5.40
C TYR A 24 26.92 36.13 -5.31
N TYR A 25 25.99 37.05 -5.61
CA TYR A 25 24.56 36.74 -5.62
C TYR A 25 24.22 35.65 -6.64
N PHE A 26 24.74 35.76 -7.87
CA PHE A 26 24.54 34.80 -8.94
C PHE A 26 25.07 33.41 -8.56
N PHE A 27 26.30 33.32 -8.04
CA PHE A 27 26.88 32.05 -7.59
C PHE A 27 26.07 31.45 -6.44
N LYS A 28 25.63 32.28 -5.48
CA LYS A 28 24.82 31.81 -4.35
C LYS A 28 23.48 31.23 -4.81
N GLU A 29 22.78 31.94 -5.70
CA GLU A 29 21.49 31.48 -6.23
C GLU A 29 21.67 30.21 -7.06
N HIS A 30 22.67 30.18 -7.94
CA HIS A 30 22.96 29.02 -8.77
C HIS A 30 23.30 27.76 -7.96
N ILE A 31 24.10 27.91 -6.89
CA ILE A 31 24.43 26.81 -5.98
C ILE A 31 23.17 26.31 -5.25
N ASN A 32 22.32 27.21 -4.77
CA ASN A 32 21.05 26.83 -4.12
C ASN A 32 20.11 26.09 -5.08
N ASP A 33 19.98 26.56 -6.32
CA ASP A 33 19.17 25.92 -7.35
C ASP A 33 19.70 24.54 -7.72
N GLU A 34 21.03 24.37 -7.85
CA GLU A 34 21.63 23.06 -8.04
C GLU A 34 21.33 22.10 -6.88
N PHE A 35 21.42 22.57 -5.64
CA PHE A 35 21.06 21.75 -4.47
C PHE A 35 19.60 21.32 -4.49
N ASN A 36 18.68 22.25 -4.78
CA ASN A 36 17.26 21.95 -4.88
C ASN A 36 16.98 20.94 -6.00
N ARG A 37 17.61 21.12 -7.17
CA ARG A 37 17.50 20.20 -8.29
C ARG A 37 18.06 18.81 -7.95
N ARG A 38 19.21 18.72 -7.29
CA ARG A 38 19.80 17.44 -6.83
C ARG A 38 18.88 16.74 -5.84
N ARG A 39 18.31 17.46 -4.86
CA ARG A 39 17.35 16.89 -3.90
C ARG A 39 16.09 16.37 -4.60
N TYR A 40 15.56 17.11 -5.55
CA TYR A 40 14.41 16.69 -6.36
C TYR A 40 14.73 15.41 -7.16
N VAL A 41 15.89 15.34 -7.82
CA VAL A 41 16.31 14.15 -8.57
C VAL A 41 16.47 12.94 -7.65
N LEU A 42 17.12 13.11 -6.49
CA LEU A 42 17.31 12.04 -5.51
C LEU A 42 15.96 11.52 -4.97
N GLN A 43 15.03 12.42 -4.63
CA GLN A 43 13.68 12.04 -4.20
C GLN A 43 12.93 11.27 -5.30
N ARG A 44 13.06 11.71 -6.55
CA ARG A 44 12.44 11.05 -7.70
C ARG A 44 13.05 9.68 -7.97
N GLU A 45 14.35 9.51 -7.76
CA GLU A 45 15.03 8.21 -7.86
C GLU A 45 14.58 7.26 -6.75
N LEU A 46 14.53 7.73 -5.51
CA LEU A 46 14.00 6.94 -4.37
C LEU A 46 12.53 6.55 -4.57
N GLN A 47 11.71 7.42 -5.14
CA GLN A 47 10.34 7.08 -5.54
C GLN A 47 10.31 6.02 -6.64
N LYS A 48 11.18 6.12 -7.64
CA LYS A 48 11.29 5.13 -8.72
C LYS A 48 11.69 3.75 -8.21
N GLU A 49 12.53 3.67 -7.18
CA GLU A 49 12.95 2.40 -6.58
C GLU A 49 11.91 1.83 -5.60
N SER A 50 11.22 2.68 -4.84
CA SER A 50 10.24 2.24 -3.84
C SER A 50 8.86 1.93 -4.42
N LEU A 51 8.45 2.59 -5.51
CA LEU A 51 7.14 2.39 -6.13
C LEU A 51 6.89 0.93 -6.57
N PRO A 52 7.82 0.23 -7.24
CA PRO A 52 7.63 -1.18 -7.59
C PRO A 52 7.40 -2.08 -6.38
N ILE A 53 8.13 -1.85 -5.29
CA ILE A 53 8.01 -2.65 -4.06
C ILE A 53 6.63 -2.42 -3.42
N ARG A 54 6.15 -1.17 -3.39
CA ARG A 54 4.81 -0.85 -2.90
C ARG A 54 3.73 -1.49 -3.76
N LEU A 55 3.83 -1.38 -5.09
CA LEU A 55 2.87 -2.01 -6.01
C LEU A 55 2.84 -3.53 -5.83
N GLN A 56 4.00 -4.17 -5.69
CA GLN A 56 4.10 -5.59 -5.42
C GLN A 56 3.41 -5.98 -4.10
N ALA A 57 3.52 -5.15 -3.05
CA ALA A 57 2.81 -5.37 -1.79
C ALA A 57 1.28 -5.33 -1.98
N TYR A 58 0.77 -4.34 -2.73
CA TYR A 58 -0.66 -4.27 -3.07
C TYR A 58 -1.13 -5.47 -3.89
N GLU A 59 -0.35 -5.94 -4.87
CA GLU A 59 -0.68 -7.15 -5.64
C GLU A 59 -0.82 -8.38 -4.74
N ARG A 60 0.10 -8.54 -3.78
CA ARG A 60 0.04 -9.65 -2.81
C ARG A 60 -1.18 -9.57 -1.91
N LEU A 61 -1.55 -8.37 -1.47
CA LEU A 61 -2.75 -8.15 -0.64
C LEU A 61 -4.04 -8.36 -1.44
N ALA A 62 -4.08 -7.94 -2.70
CA ALA A 62 -5.18 -8.23 -3.60
C ALA A 62 -5.32 -9.76 -3.83
N LEU A 63 -4.20 -10.45 -4.07
CA LEU A 63 -4.18 -11.90 -4.21
C LEU A 63 -4.66 -12.61 -2.94
N PHE A 64 -4.26 -12.13 -1.76
CA PHE A 64 -4.74 -12.62 -0.47
C PHE A 64 -6.27 -12.50 -0.38
N LEU A 65 -6.84 -11.32 -0.65
CA LEU A 65 -8.29 -11.09 -0.61
C LEU A 65 -9.05 -11.98 -1.60
N GLU A 66 -8.49 -12.20 -2.79
CA GLU A 66 -9.05 -13.12 -3.77
C GLU A 66 -8.99 -14.58 -3.30
N ARG A 67 -7.90 -14.98 -2.65
CA ARG A 67 -7.72 -16.34 -2.14
C ARG A 67 -8.65 -16.68 -0.98
N ILE A 68 -8.92 -15.73 -0.09
CA ILE A 68 -9.83 -15.94 1.05
C ILE A 68 -11.30 -15.80 0.67
N SER A 69 -11.63 -15.27 -0.51
CA SER A 69 -13.01 -15.21 -1.00
C SER A 69 -13.65 -16.61 -0.93
N PRO A 70 -14.82 -16.79 -0.27
CA PRO A 70 -15.30 -18.13 0.06
C PRO A 70 -15.50 -19.01 -1.17
N SER A 71 -15.95 -18.47 -2.31
CA SER A 71 -16.08 -19.23 -3.56
C SER A 71 -14.76 -19.85 -4.02
N LYS A 72 -13.64 -19.13 -3.88
CA LYS A 72 -12.29 -19.62 -4.26
C LYS A 72 -11.67 -20.48 -3.17
N LEU A 73 -11.91 -20.16 -1.90
CA LEU A 73 -11.46 -20.94 -0.76
C LEU A 73 -12.02 -22.37 -0.83
N LEU A 74 -13.34 -22.51 -0.95
CA LEU A 74 -14.05 -23.79 -0.95
C LEU A 74 -13.70 -24.72 -2.12
N ILE A 75 -13.12 -24.20 -3.20
CA ILE A 75 -12.58 -24.99 -4.32
C ILE A 75 -11.21 -25.55 -3.99
N ARG A 76 -10.36 -24.77 -3.31
CA ARG A 76 -8.97 -25.14 -2.99
C ARG A 76 -8.87 -26.03 -1.75
N THR A 77 -9.77 -25.83 -0.79
CA THR A 77 -9.77 -26.56 0.50
C THR A 77 -10.92 -27.55 0.54
N HIS A 78 -10.62 -28.80 0.18
CA HIS A 78 -11.59 -29.90 0.27
C HIS A 78 -11.72 -30.40 1.71
N PRO A 79 -12.93 -30.82 2.13
CA PRO A 79 -13.13 -31.43 3.44
C PRO A 79 -12.38 -32.76 3.53
N THR A 80 -11.71 -32.99 4.66
CA THR A 80 -10.99 -34.23 4.97
C THR A 80 -11.84 -35.23 5.75
N SER A 81 -12.95 -34.78 6.34
CA SER A 81 -13.94 -35.59 7.05
C SER A 81 -15.36 -35.08 6.77
N SER A 82 -16.38 -35.86 7.14
CA SER A 82 -17.79 -35.44 7.07
C SER A 82 -18.20 -34.48 8.20
N ASN A 83 -17.35 -34.31 9.21
CA ASN A 83 -17.61 -33.46 10.36
C ASN A 83 -17.45 -31.98 9.98
N LYS A 84 -18.55 -31.22 10.09
CA LYS A 84 -18.57 -29.79 9.77
C LYS A 84 -17.60 -28.96 10.59
N ILE A 85 -17.34 -29.33 11.85
CA ILE A 85 -16.50 -28.56 12.78
C ILE A 85 -15.02 -28.67 12.35
N ASP A 86 -14.61 -29.86 11.92
CA ASP A 86 -13.26 -30.08 11.40
C ASP A 86 -13.06 -29.26 10.11
N TYR A 87 -14.07 -29.24 9.23
CA TYR A 87 -14.00 -28.48 7.99
C TYR A 87 -14.02 -26.97 8.21
N GLU A 88 -14.87 -26.46 9.10
CA GLU A 88 -14.86 -25.06 9.53
C GLU A 88 -13.47 -24.65 10.04
N SER A 89 -12.89 -25.46 10.94
CA SER A 89 -11.57 -25.20 11.52
C SER A 89 -10.48 -25.18 10.43
N LEU A 90 -10.55 -26.09 9.47
CA LEU A 90 -9.63 -26.14 8.32
C LEU A 90 -9.73 -24.87 7.46
N LEU A 91 -10.94 -24.39 7.18
CA LEU A 91 -11.15 -23.17 6.40
C LEU A 91 -10.56 -21.95 7.12
N ILE A 92 -10.86 -21.81 8.41
CA ILE A 92 -10.35 -20.70 9.23
C ILE A 92 -8.83 -20.74 9.31
N ALA A 93 -8.23 -21.92 9.57
CA ALA A 93 -6.78 -22.09 9.61
C ALA A 93 -6.12 -21.71 8.28
N THR A 94 -6.76 -22.05 7.14
CA THR A 94 -6.26 -21.68 5.81
C THR A 94 -6.27 -20.17 5.61
N ILE A 95 -7.33 -19.48 6.05
CA ILE A 95 -7.43 -18.01 5.96
C ILE A 95 -6.34 -17.35 6.81
N GLU A 96 -6.14 -17.82 8.05
CA GLU A 96 -5.12 -17.29 8.95
C GLU A 96 -3.71 -17.51 8.39
N GLN A 97 -3.44 -18.70 7.85
CA GLN A 97 -2.15 -18.99 7.24
C GLN A 97 -1.86 -18.06 6.04
N GLU A 98 -2.83 -17.85 5.15
CA GLU A 98 -2.67 -16.92 4.02
C GLU A 98 -2.47 -15.46 4.47
N TYR A 99 -3.07 -15.07 5.60
CA TYR A 99 -2.86 -13.75 6.21
C TYR A 99 -1.45 -13.61 6.78
N GLU A 100 -0.97 -14.61 7.53
CA GLU A 100 0.40 -14.65 8.07
C GLU A 100 1.46 -14.58 6.96
N HIS A 101 1.24 -15.29 5.84
CA HIS A 101 2.12 -15.24 4.66
C HIS A 101 2.21 -13.85 4.01
N ASN A 102 1.25 -12.97 4.28
CA ASN A 102 1.21 -11.60 3.76
C ASN A 102 1.36 -10.53 4.84
N LEU A 103 1.62 -10.91 6.09
CA LEU A 103 1.73 -10.00 7.23
C LEU A 103 2.81 -8.93 7.04
N THR A 104 3.91 -9.28 6.38
CA THR A 104 5.02 -8.36 6.11
C THR A 104 4.64 -7.22 5.15
N GLN A 105 3.56 -7.37 4.38
CA GLN A 105 3.14 -6.36 3.41
C GLN A 105 2.51 -5.12 4.08
N GLN A 106 2.13 -5.22 5.36
CA GLN A 106 1.53 -4.12 6.11
C GLN A 106 2.39 -2.85 6.15
N ILE A 107 3.73 -2.98 6.04
CA ILE A 107 4.65 -1.83 6.11
C ILE A 107 4.66 -0.98 4.84
N TYR A 108 4.02 -1.43 3.76
CA TYR A 108 4.04 -0.78 2.44
C TYR A 108 2.71 -0.10 2.07
N VAL A 109 1.68 -0.29 2.88
CA VAL A 109 0.31 0.24 2.69
C VAL A 109 -0.06 1.17 3.85
N SER A 110 -1.12 1.96 3.71
CA SER A 110 -1.62 2.76 4.85
C SER A 110 -2.21 1.89 5.95
N ASP A 111 -2.20 2.41 7.18
CA ASP A 111 -2.87 1.79 8.33
C ASP A 111 -4.37 1.58 8.06
N GLN A 112 -4.99 2.49 7.31
CA GLN A 112 -6.40 2.39 6.93
C GLN A 112 -6.63 1.20 5.99
N CYS A 113 -5.79 1.04 4.96
CA CYS A 113 -5.84 -0.12 4.07
C CYS A 113 -5.71 -1.42 4.84
N TRP A 114 -4.70 -1.48 5.69
CA TRP A 114 -4.42 -2.66 6.50
C TRP A 114 -5.58 -3.02 7.43
N SER A 115 -6.19 -2.01 8.06
CA SER A 115 -7.39 -2.19 8.89
C SER A 115 -8.56 -2.77 8.11
N ILE A 116 -8.81 -2.26 6.90
CA ILE A 116 -9.90 -2.74 6.02
C ILE A 116 -9.64 -4.18 5.57
N ILE A 117 -8.40 -4.53 5.24
CA ILE A 117 -8.01 -5.91 4.89
C ILE A 117 -8.26 -6.85 6.08
N GLY A 118 -7.86 -6.44 7.29
CA GLY A 118 -8.13 -7.18 8.52
C GLY A 118 -9.63 -7.35 8.79
N ALA A 119 -10.43 -6.31 8.55
CA ALA A 119 -11.89 -6.37 8.66
C ALA A 119 -12.50 -7.36 7.66
N ALA A 120 -12.04 -7.36 6.41
CA ALA A 120 -12.49 -8.32 5.39
C ALA A 120 -12.13 -9.77 5.74
N LYS A 121 -10.92 -10.01 6.28
CA LYS A 121 -10.51 -11.32 6.82
C LYS A 121 -11.48 -11.79 7.90
N ASN A 122 -11.70 -10.95 8.91
CA ASN A 122 -12.55 -11.28 10.05
C ASN A 122 -14.00 -11.50 9.63
N ALA A 123 -14.55 -10.67 8.75
CA ALA A 123 -15.89 -10.85 8.21
C ALA A 123 -16.06 -12.16 7.44
N THR A 124 -15.03 -12.58 6.71
CA THR A 124 -15.02 -13.88 6.00
C THR A 124 -15.05 -15.04 6.99
N ILE A 125 -14.25 -14.98 8.06
CA ILE A 125 -14.27 -15.99 9.14
C ILE A 125 -15.65 -16.04 9.82
N GLN A 126 -16.26 -14.88 10.08
CA GLN A 126 -17.58 -14.81 10.71
C GLN A 126 -18.68 -15.39 9.81
N LEU A 127 -18.60 -15.18 8.50
CA LEU A 127 -19.52 -15.81 7.53
C LEU A 127 -19.44 -17.34 7.63
N ILE A 128 -18.22 -17.90 7.66
CA ILE A 128 -18.02 -19.35 7.78
C ILE A 128 -18.58 -19.89 9.11
N ARG A 129 -18.28 -19.22 10.22
CA ARG A 129 -18.81 -19.59 11.56
C ARG A 129 -20.32 -19.58 11.59
N LYS A 130 -20.93 -18.53 11.04
CA LYS A 130 -22.39 -18.38 10.99
C LYS A 130 -23.03 -19.49 10.16
N ALA A 131 -22.45 -19.83 9.01
CA ALA A 131 -22.93 -20.93 8.18
C ALA A 131 -22.86 -22.29 8.90
N SER A 132 -21.81 -22.53 9.70
CA SER A 132 -21.64 -23.74 10.50
C SER A 132 -22.65 -23.87 11.65
N MET A 133 -23.05 -22.73 12.23
CA MET A 133 -24.04 -22.67 13.33
C MET A 133 -25.49 -22.90 12.89
N GLN A 134 -25.80 -22.83 11.59
CA GLN A 134 -27.17 -23.09 11.13
C GLN A 134 -27.58 -24.54 11.43
N GLU A 135 -28.81 -24.73 11.94
CA GLU A 135 -29.33 -26.05 12.33
C GLU A 135 -29.31 -27.08 11.19
N LYS A 136 -29.49 -26.60 9.95
CA LYS A 136 -29.49 -27.44 8.74
C LYS A 136 -28.08 -27.83 8.28
N THR A 137 -27.04 -27.26 8.86
CA THR A 137 -25.65 -27.58 8.53
C THR A 137 -25.18 -28.71 9.42
N ASP A 138 -25.26 -29.95 8.92
CA ASP A 138 -24.90 -31.16 9.68
C ASP A 138 -23.58 -31.78 9.21
N THR A 139 -23.23 -31.59 7.93
CA THR A 139 -22.06 -32.17 7.29
C THR A 139 -21.16 -31.13 6.64
N SER A 140 -19.90 -31.48 6.38
CA SER A 140 -18.96 -30.63 5.66
C SER A 140 -19.46 -30.22 4.27
N ASN A 141 -20.12 -31.13 3.55
CA ASN A 141 -20.69 -30.81 2.24
C ASN A 141 -21.86 -29.84 2.37
N LYS A 142 -22.70 -30.00 3.39
CA LYS A 142 -23.80 -29.06 3.64
C LYS A 142 -23.29 -27.68 4.04
N LEU A 143 -22.20 -27.60 4.80
CA LEU A 143 -21.53 -26.33 5.12
C LEU A 143 -21.07 -25.59 3.85
N ARG A 144 -20.52 -26.30 2.86
CA ARG A 144 -20.13 -25.70 1.57
C ARG A 144 -21.34 -25.09 0.85
N GLU A 145 -22.44 -25.83 0.78
CA GLU A 145 -23.67 -25.38 0.13
C GLU A 145 -24.24 -24.13 0.82
N VAL A 146 -24.29 -24.14 2.15
CA VAL A 146 -24.80 -23.00 2.94
C VAL A 146 -23.93 -21.76 2.75
N ILE A 147 -22.59 -21.89 2.79
CA ILE A 147 -21.67 -20.77 2.54
C ILE A 147 -21.89 -20.17 1.14
N LEU A 148 -22.02 -21.02 0.11
CA LEU A 148 -22.26 -20.55 -1.26
C LEU A 148 -23.63 -19.86 -1.39
N THR A 149 -24.64 -20.36 -0.69
CA THR A 149 -25.99 -19.76 -0.68
C THR A 149 -25.96 -18.38 -0.03
N GLU A 150 -25.27 -18.22 1.10
CA GLU A 150 -25.13 -16.90 1.73
C GLU A 150 -24.41 -15.87 0.83
N LEU A 151 -23.53 -16.33 -0.06
CA LEU A 151 -22.84 -15.48 -1.04
C LEU A 151 -23.71 -15.09 -2.25
N MET A 152 -24.83 -15.78 -2.50
CA MET A 152 -25.79 -15.34 -3.52
C MET A 152 -26.55 -14.10 -3.08
N ASP A 153 -26.85 -14.01 -1.78
CA ASP A 153 -27.59 -12.90 -1.19
C ASP A 153 -26.68 -11.71 -0.85
N LYS A 154 -25.38 -11.95 -0.63
CA LYS A 154 -24.42 -10.94 -0.18
C LYS A 154 -23.11 -11.02 -0.94
N GLN A 155 -22.60 -9.86 -1.33
CA GLN A 155 -21.27 -9.76 -1.92
C GLN A 155 -20.19 -10.24 -0.93
N PRO A 156 -19.11 -10.91 -1.40
CA PRO A 156 -17.99 -11.30 -0.56
C PRO A 156 -17.40 -10.12 0.22
N PRO A 157 -17.05 -10.29 1.51
CA PRO A 157 -16.43 -9.23 2.31
C PRO A 157 -15.13 -8.68 1.71
N SER A 158 -14.42 -9.49 0.93
CA SER A 158 -13.19 -9.10 0.23
C SER A 158 -13.39 -8.02 -0.83
N ASN A 159 -14.59 -7.86 -1.40
CA ASN A 159 -14.85 -6.90 -2.48
C ASN A 159 -14.63 -5.45 -2.04
N ALA A 160 -15.06 -5.10 -0.82
CA ALA A 160 -14.86 -3.76 -0.28
C ALA A 160 -13.37 -3.43 -0.07
N ALA A 161 -12.60 -4.42 0.40
CA ALA A 161 -11.15 -4.26 0.58
C ALA A 161 -10.41 -4.17 -0.76
N LEU A 162 -10.81 -4.94 -1.77
CA LEU A 162 -10.25 -4.86 -3.13
C LEU A 162 -10.51 -3.49 -3.77
N ALA A 163 -11.72 -2.95 -3.59
CA ALA A 163 -12.05 -1.60 -4.05
C ALA A 163 -11.19 -0.53 -3.36
N PHE A 164 -10.94 -0.68 -2.05
CA PHE A 164 -10.06 0.23 -1.32
C PHE A 164 -8.61 0.17 -1.82
N ILE A 165 -8.06 -1.03 -2.01
CA ILE A 165 -6.72 -1.21 -2.60
C ILE A 165 -6.63 -0.50 -3.95
N LYS A 166 -7.64 -0.65 -4.81
CA LYS A 166 -7.67 0.01 -6.13
C LYS A 166 -7.63 1.53 -6.03
N ASN A 167 -8.36 2.11 -5.06
CA ASN A 167 -8.38 3.55 -4.87
C ASN A 167 -7.02 4.05 -4.36
N GLU A 168 -6.45 3.42 -3.34
CA GLU A 168 -5.18 3.84 -2.75
C GLU A 168 -4.00 3.68 -3.72
N VAL A 169 -3.99 2.59 -4.51
CA VAL A 169 -3.01 2.42 -5.59
C VAL A 169 -3.15 3.53 -6.64
N GLY A 170 -4.38 3.96 -6.92
CA GLY A 170 -4.67 5.08 -7.81
C GLY A 170 -4.16 6.43 -7.31
N GLU A 171 -3.93 6.60 -6.01
CA GLU A 171 -3.34 7.81 -5.42
C GLU A 171 -1.80 7.83 -5.50
N LEU A 172 -1.17 6.72 -5.91
CA LEU A 172 0.29 6.62 -6.05
C LEU A 172 0.83 7.20 -7.35
N TRP A 173 -0.03 7.57 -8.31
CA TRP A 173 0.35 8.12 -9.61
C TRP A 173 -0.44 9.37 -10.00
#